data_AF-A0A240UKH9-F1
#
_entry.id   AF-A0A240UKH9-F1
#
_cell.length_a   1.000
_cell.length_b   1.000
_cell.length_c   1.000
_cell.angle_alpha   90.00
_cell.angle_beta   90.00
_cell.angle_gamma   90.00
#
_symmetry.space_group_name_H-M   'P 1'
#
loop_
_entity.id
_entity.type
_entity.pdbx_description
1 polymer ?
#
loop_
_entity_poly.entity_id
_entity_poly.type
_entity_poly.pdbx_seq_one_letter_code
_entity_poly.pdbx_strand_id
1 'polypeptide(L)'
;MRKQNVFLVTGHTPAGKLEQRVVCAKDATSVHGYVRSAFPDFRLVGSVSLASLEETAGQIKAALSGGAQELPVYVDPRLQQR
;
A
#
# COMPACT_ATOMS: atom_id res chain seq x y z
N MET A 1 -17.42 8.65 5.52
CA MET A 1 -16.85 7.44 4.88
C MET A 1 -15.89 6.78 5.88
N ARG A 2 -15.95 5.47 6.10
CA ARG A 2 -15.03 4.80 7.07
C ARG A 2 -13.65 4.61 6.43
N LYS A 3 -12.56 4.77 7.20
CA LYS A 3 -11.17 4.62 6.69
C LYS A 3 -10.89 3.25 6.05
N GLN A 4 -11.55 2.20 6.55
CA GLN A 4 -11.51 0.84 5.99
C GLN A 4 -12.01 0.75 4.53
N ASN A 5 -12.73 1.77 4.06
CA ASN A 5 -13.26 1.84 2.70
C ASN A 5 -12.34 2.61 1.74
N VAL A 6 -11.21 3.12 2.21
CA VAL A 6 -10.27 3.91 1.39
C VAL A 6 -9.04 3.06 1.12
N PHE A 7 -8.67 2.96 -0.15
CA PHE A 7 -7.57 2.12 -0.62
C PHE A 7 -6.60 2.93 -1.45
N LEU A 8 -5.30 2.72 -1.23
CA LEU A 8 -4.24 3.14 -2.14
C LEU A 8 -3.98 1.96 -3.08
N VAL A 9 -4.23 2.17 -4.37
CA VAL A 9 -3.94 1.18 -5.42
C VAL A 9 -2.69 1.58 -6.16
N THR A 10 -1.82 0.62 -6.45
CA THR A 10 -0.59 0.82 -7.22
C THR A 10 -0.65 -0.05 -8.46
N GLY A 11 -0.31 0.52 -9.62
CA GLY A 11 -0.36 -0.20 -10.88
C GLY A 11 0.42 0.49 -11.98
N HIS A 12 0.47 -0.13 -13.16
CA HIS A 12 1.11 0.45 -14.32
C HIS A 12 0.08 1.11 -15.25
N THR A 13 0.43 2.30 -15.70
CA THR A 13 -0.24 2.97 -16.82
C THR A 13 0.14 2.30 -18.16
N PRO A 14 -0.56 2.62 -19.27
CA PRO A 14 -0.23 2.07 -20.59
C PRO A 14 1.19 2.39 -21.05
N ALA A 15 1.73 3.53 -20.60
CA ALA A 15 3.11 3.94 -20.85
C ALA A 15 4.14 3.17 -19.99
N GLY A 16 3.72 2.16 -19.23
CA GLY A 16 4.55 1.36 -18.35
C GLY A 16 4.93 2.04 -17.03
N LYS A 17 4.52 3.31 -16.82
CA LYS A 17 4.84 4.05 -15.59
C LYS A 17 4.06 3.51 -14.40
N LEU A 18 4.75 3.29 -13.29
CA LEU A 18 4.14 2.96 -12.01
C LEU A 18 3.44 4.19 -11.45
N GLU A 19 2.16 4.06 -11.11
CA GLU A 19 1.31 5.14 -10.61
C GLU A 19 0.46 4.63 -9.44
N GLN A 20 0.16 5.54 -8.52
CA GLN A 20 -0.69 5.29 -7.36
C GLN A 20 -1.98 6.09 -7.46
N ARG A 21 -3.11 5.49 -7.06
CA ARG A 21 -4.43 6.14 -7.05
C ARG A 21 -5.17 5.83 -5.76
N VAL A 22 -6.05 6.75 -5.35
CA VAL A 22 -6.94 6.53 -4.21
C VAL A 22 -8.29 6.05 -4.72
N VAL A 23 -8.76 4.92 -4.19
CA VAL A 23 -10.04 4.30 -4.55
C VAL A 23 -10.85 4.11 -3.28
N CYS A 24 -12.13 4.48 -3.33
CA CYS A 24 -13.06 4.20 -2.26
C CYS A 24 -13.96 3.02 -2.62
N ALA A 25 -13.94 1.94 -1.82
CA ALA A 25 -14.68 0.72 -2.07
C ALA A 25 -15.12 0.07 -0.75
N LYS A 26 -16.07 -0.87 -0.82
CA LYS A 26 -16.56 -1.59 0.37
C LYS A 26 -15.50 -2.52 0.97
N ASP A 27 -14.70 -3.14 0.12
CA ASP A 27 -13.68 -4.15 0.44
C ASP A 27 -12.67 -4.27 -0.72
N ALA A 28 -11.59 -5.02 -0.50
CA ALA A 28 -10.51 -5.20 -1.49
C ALA A 28 -10.99 -5.87 -2.80
N THR A 29 -11.93 -6.81 -2.71
CA THR A 29 -12.53 -7.46 -3.90
C THR A 29 -13.25 -6.44 -4.77
N SER A 30 -13.99 -5.52 -4.14
CA SER A 30 -14.68 -4.43 -4.81
C SER A 30 -13.72 -3.45 -5.49
N VAL A 31 -12.52 -3.21 -4.91
CA VAL A 31 -11.48 -2.38 -5.54
C VAL A 31 -11.05 -2.98 -6.88
N HIS A 32 -10.74 -4.27 -6.92
CA HIS A 32 -10.27 -4.92 -8.16
C HIS A 32 -11.31 -4.83 -9.28
N GLY A 33 -12.57 -5.10 -8.96
CA GLY A 33 -13.67 -4.99 -9.93
C GLY A 33 -13.84 -3.55 -10.44
N TYR A 34 -13.82 -2.57 -9.53
CA TYR A 34 -13.92 -1.16 -9.90
C TYR A 34 -12.74 -0.71 -10.77
N VAL A 35 -11.50 -1.01 -10.37
CA VAL A 35 -10.30 -0.59 -11.11
C VAL A 35 -10.30 -1.18 -12.51
N ARG A 36 -10.62 -2.46 -12.67
CA ARG A 36 -10.70 -3.11 -13.99
C ARG A 36 -11.78 -2.49 -14.88
N SER A 37 -12.90 -2.08 -14.30
CA SER A 37 -14.02 -1.49 -15.07
C SER A 37 -13.79 -0.02 -15.41
N ALA A 38 -13.24 0.78 -14.48
CA ALA A 38 -13.07 2.22 -14.65
C ALA A 38 -11.77 2.58 -15.37
N PHE A 39 -10.74 1.74 -15.25
CA PHE A 39 -9.41 1.95 -15.79
C PHE A 39 -8.90 0.67 -16.48
N PRO A 40 -9.48 0.29 -17.63
CA PRO A 40 -9.19 -0.98 -18.28
C PRO A 40 -7.71 -1.16 -18.66
N ASP A 41 -7.02 -0.06 -18.97
CA ASP A 41 -5.60 -0.08 -19.34
C ASP A 41 -4.65 0.11 -18.13
N PHE A 42 -5.19 0.18 -16.91
CA PHE A 42 -4.39 0.27 -15.69
C PHE A 42 -4.14 -1.13 -15.12
N ARG A 43 -2.92 -1.62 -15.25
CA ARG A 43 -2.54 -2.93 -14.72
C ARG A 43 -2.26 -2.84 -13.23
N LEU A 44 -3.25 -3.19 -12.41
CA LEU A 44 -3.13 -3.23 -10.96
C LEU A 44 -2.02 -4.21 -10.53
N VAL A 45 -1.14 -3.75 -9.65
CA VAL A 45 -0.04 -4.53 -9.05
C VAL A 45 -0.34 -4.83 -7.59
N GLY A 46 -0.99 -3.90 -6.88
CA GLY A 46 -1.38 -4.12 -5.49
C GLY A 46 -2.34 -3.06 -4.97
N SER A 47 -2.96 -3.37 -3.84
CA SER A 47 -3.83 -2.44 -3.12
C SER A 47 -3.63 -2.61 -1.63
N VAL A 48 -3.66 -1.51 -0.89
CA VAL A 48 -3.62 -1.51 0.58
C VAL A 48 -4.72 -0.60 1.12
N SER A 49 -5.40 -1.03 2.18
CA SER A 49 -6.39 -0.17 2.85
C SER A 49 -5.68 0.90 3.68
N LEU A 50 -6.27 2.09 3.78
CA LEU A 50 -5.73 3.18 4.58
C LEU A 50 -5.63 2.79 6.07
N ALA A 51 -6.61 2.05 6.58
CA ALA A 51 -6.59 1.55 7.95
C ALA A 51 -5.38 0.63 8.22
N SER A 52 -5.10 -0.30 7.31
CA SER A 52 -3.94 -1.19 7.42
C SER A 52 -2.62 -0.44 7.31
N LEU A 53 -2.56 0.59 6.47
CA LEU A 53 -1.37 1.43 6.32
C LEU A 53 -1.08 2.24 7.60
N GLU A 54 -2.12 2.82 8.21
CA GLU A 54 -2.01 3.53 9.49
C GLU A 54 -1.55 2.61 10.62
N GLU A 55 -2.12 1.39 10.69
CA GLU A 55 -1.72 0.37 11.67
C GLU A 55 -0.24 -0.02 11.50
N THR A 56 0.17 -0.32 10.26
CA THR A 56 1.57 -0.66 9.94
C THR A 56 2.51 0.47 10.30
N ALA A 57 2.15 1.72 9.96
CA ALA A 57 2.95 2.89 10.33
C ALA A 57 3.06 3.07 11.85
N GLY A 58 1.99 2.76 12.59
CA GLY A 58 1.99 2.75 14.06
C GLY A 58 2.97 1.72 14.62
N GLN A 59 2.94 0.48 14.11
CA GLN A 59 3.85 -0.59 14.52
C GLN A 59 5.31 -0.24 14.23
N ILE A 60 5.61 0.31 13.05
CA ILE A 60 6.96 0.76 12.70
C ILE A 60 7.44 1.83 13.68
N LYS A 61 6.61 2.84 13.97
CA LYS A 61 6.97 3.90 14.93
C LYS A 61 7.21 3.34 16.34
N ALA A 62 6.38 2.38 16.78
CA ALA A 62 6.53 1.76 18.08
C ALA A 62 7.84 0.96 18.17
N ALA A 63 8.19 0.18 17.14
CA ALA A 63 9.44 -0.56 17.10
C ALA A 63 10.66 0.36 17.07
N LEU A 64 10.64 1.42 16.27
CA LEU A 64 11.73 2.41 16.22
C LEU A 64 11.91 3.16 17.55
N SER A 65 10.83 3.29 18.34
CA SER A 65 10.86 3.93 19.66
C SER A 65 11.22 2.96 20.81
N GLY A 66 11.51 1.68 20.51
CA GLY A 66 11.82 0.65 21.51
C GLY A 66 10.60 0.14 22.29
N GLY A 67 9.37 0.43 21.83
CA GLY A 67 8.12 0.10 22.50
C GLY A 67 7.40 -1.16 21.99
N ALA A 68 7.96 -1.86 21.00
CA ALA A 68 7.35 -3.05 20.41
C ALA A 68 8.38 -4.16 20.15
N GLN A 69 7.87 -5.40 20.05
CA GLN A 69 8.64 -6.59 19.69
C GLN A 69 9.30 -6.41 18.31
N GLU A 70 10.51 -6.96 18.16
CA GLU A 70 11.39 -6.74 16.99
C GLU A 70 10.65 -6.94 15.67
N LEU A 71 10.45 -5.84 14.92
CA LEU A 71 10.08 -5.92 13.51
C LEU A 71 11.32 -6.45 12.75
N PRO A 72 11.18 -7.45 11.86
CA PRO A 72 12.30 -7.88 11.04
C PRO A 72 12.70 -6.73 10.09
N VAL A 73 13.76 -6.02 10.46
CA VAL A 73 14.35 -4.96 9.64
C VAL A 73 15.39 -5.58 8.72
N TYR A 74 15.10 -5.57 7.42
CA TYR A 74 16.07 -5.98 6.41
C TYR A 74 16.80 -4.73 5.91
N VAL A 75 18.10 -4.66 6.18
CA VAL A 75 18.95 -3.55 5.74
C VAL A 75 19.55 -3.90 4.38
N ASP A 76 19.50 -2.97 3.43
CA ASP A 76 20.21 -3.12 2.17
C ASP A 76 21.72 -3.25 2.44
N PRO A 77 22.39 -4.34 2.01
CA PRO A 77 23.82 -4.52 2.25
C PRO A 77 24.68 -3.41 1.62
N ARG A 78 24.17 -2.69 0.61
CA ARG A 78 24.86 -1.54 -0.01
C ARG A 78 24.87 -0.31 0.89
N LEU A 79 23.96 -0.23 1.87
CA LEU A 79 23.87 0.87 2.84
C LEU A 79 25.03 0.82 3.86
N GLN A 80 25.69 -0.33 4.01
CA GLN A 80 26.81 -0.54 4.95
C GLN A 80 28.20 -0.29 4.34
N GLN A 81 28.32 -0.04 3.04
CA GLN A 81 29.62 0.28 2.42
C GLN A 81 29.93 1.77 2.55
N ARG A 82 30.53 2.16 3.68
CA ARG A 82 31.17 3.46 3.89
C ARG A 82 32.57 3.28 4.45
#